data_AF-A0AAU4T704-F1
#
_entry.id   AF-A0AAU4T704-F1
#
_cell.length_a   1.000
_cell.length_b   1.000
_cell.length_c   1.000
_cell.angle_alpha   90.00
_cell.angle_beta   90.00
_cell.angle_gamma   90.00
#
_symmetry.space_group_name_H-M   'P 1'
#
loop_
_entity.id
_entity.type
_entity.pdbx_description
1 polymer ?
#
loop_
_entity_poly.entity_id
_entity_poly.type
_entity_poly.pdbx_seq_one_letter_code
_entity_poly.pdbx_strand_id
1 'polypeptide(L)'
;MHAGEGADTADSQRRTLTIAGALMVGGFLLNVILTAALHPSGEEDDHPAIFTEYADSSSWIAVHLGQFIGVLVTLSGLLVLYRVLRSADQSWSLDSRPRQRWRPPQSGLFCRGWTEWD
;
A
#
# COMPACT_ATOMS: atom_id res chain seq x y z
N MET A 1 -31.18 7.72 2.00
CA MET A 1 -30.04 7.97 1.09
C MET A 1 -28.73 7.26 1.49
N HIS A 2 -28.66 6.44 2.55
CA HIS A 2 -27.41 5.85 3.04
C HIS A 2 -26.87 4.59 2.31
N ALA A 3 -27.61 4.00 1.37
CA ALA A 3 -27.18 2.75 0.72
C ALA A 3 -26.13 2.96 -0.39
N GLY A 4 -26.06 4.15 -1.00
CA GLY A 4 -25.10 4.43 -2.09
C GLY A 4 -23.66 4.62 -1.61
N GLU A 5 -23.47 5.29 -0.47
CA GLU A 5 -22.15 5.68 0.05
C GLU A 5 -21.26 4.48 0.44
N GLY A 6 -21.87 3.38 0.89
CA GLY A 6 -21.15 2.14 1.22
C GLY A 6 -20.67 1.36 -0.01
N ALA A 7 -21.40 1.44 -1.13
CA ALA A 7 -21.01 0.79 -2.38
C ALA A 7 -19.85 1.55 -3.05
N ASP A 8 -19.93 2.89 -3.09
CA ASP A 8 -18.91 3.74 -3.72
C ASP A 8 -17.54 3.62 -3.04
N THR A 9 -17.52 3.47 -1.71
CA THR A 9 -16.28 3.29 -0.93
C THR A 9 -15.63 1.93 -1.18
N ALA A 10 -16.41 0.86 -1.23
CA ALA A 10 -15.91 -0.49 -1.53
C ALA A 10 -15.32 -0.58 -2.94
N ASP A 11 -15.97 0.04 -3.93
CA ASP A 11 -15.49 0.07 -5.32
C ASP A 11 -14.21 0.90 -5.48
N SER A 12 -14.13 2.04 -4.79
CA SER A 12 -12.90 2.86 -4.73
C SER A 12 -11.72 2.09 -4.13
N GLN A 13 -11.96 1.32 -3.06
CA GLN A 13 -10.93 0.51 -2.42
C GLN A 13 -10.46 -0.63 -3.34
N ARG A 14 -11.39 -1.34 -4.00
CA ARG A 14 -11.06 -2.36 -5.02
C ARG A 14 -10.22 -1.77 -6.14
N ARG A 15 -10.62 -0.61 -6.67
CA ARG A 15 -9.89 0.09 -7.72
C ARG A 15 -8.47 0.46 -7.28
N THR A 16 -8.30 0.93 -6.04
CA THR A 16 -6.98 1.26 -5.49
C THR A 16 -6.08 0.03 -5.36
N LEU A 17 -6.63 -1.11 -4.92
CA LEU A 17 -5.92 -2.39 -4.87
C LEU A 17 -5.52 -2.87 -6.26
N THR A 18 -6.41 -2.76 -7.25
CA THR A 18 -6.11 -3.09 -8.65
C THR A 18 -4.97 -2.23 -9.19
N ILE A 19 -4.98 -0.93 -8.91
CA ILE A 19 -3.90 -0.01 -9.32
C ILE A 19 -2.57 -0.42 -8.66
N ALA A 20 -2.57 -0.72 -7.37
CA ALA A 20 -1.36 -1.18 -6.68
C ALA A 20 -0.77 -2.44 -7.31
N GLY A 21 -1.61 -3.45 -7.56
CA GLY A 21 -1.20 -4.69 -8.23
C GLY A 21 -0.73 -4.46 -9.67
N ALA A 22 -1.44 -3.64 -10.44
CA ALA A 22 -1.07 -3.31 -11.81
C ALA A 22 0.29 -2.60 -11.90
N LEU A 23 0.58 -1.68 -10.97
CA LEU A 23 1.89 -1.02 -10.90
C LEU A 23 3.00 -2.02 -10.55
N MET A 24 2.76 -2.92 -9.58
CA MET A 24 3.75 -3.94 -9.21
C MET A 24 4.06 -4.88 -10.38
N VAL A 25 3.02 -5.45 -11.01
CA VAL A 25 3.19 -6.38 -12.12
C VAL A 25 3.75 -5.66 -13.36
N GLY A 26 3.24 -4.47 -13.66
CA GLY A 26 3.67 -3.68 -14.82
C GLY A 26 5.15 -3.28 -14.75
N GLY A 27 5.62 -2.79 -13.59
CA GLY A 27 7.02 -2.42 -13.41
C GLY A 27 7.97 -3.64 -13.46
N PHE A 28 7.53 -4.78 -12.92
CA PHE A 28 8.26 -6.03 -13.01
C PHE A 28 8.37 -6.55 -14.44
N LEU A 29 7.24 -6.61 -15.17
CA LEU A 29 7.22 -7.05 -16.56
C LEU A 29 8.06 -6.14 -17.47
N LEU A 30 8.02 -4.83 -17.24
CA LEU A 30 8.88 -3.90 -17.96
C LEU A 30 10.37 -4.24 -17.77
N ASN A 31 10.80 -4.52 -16.54
CA ASN A 31 12.17 -4.94 -16.26
C ASN A 31 12.52 -6.25 -16.98
N VAL A 32 11.67 -7.28 -16.85
CA VAL A 32 11.90 -8.59 -17.50
C VAL A 32 12.03 -8.43 -19.01
N ILE A 33 11.15 -7.64 -19.64
CA ILE A 33 11.17 -7.42 -21.09
C ILE A 33 12.46 -6.69 -21.52
N LEU A 34 12.85 -5.63 -20.80
CA LEU A 34 14.07 -4.88 -21.12
C LEU A 34 15.32 -5.74 -20.96
N THR A 35 15.39 -6.53 -19.90
CA THR A 35 16.51 -7.45 -19.67
C THR A 35 16.55 -8.54 -20.74
N ALA A 36 15.44 -9.22 -20.99
CA ALA A 36 15.39 -10.34 -21.93
C ALA A 36 15.63 -9.93 -23.38
N ALA A 37 15.24 -8.72 -23.78
CA ALA A 37 15.33 -8.27 -25.17
C ALA A 37 16.63 -7.56 -25.51
N LEU A 38 17.24 -6.84 -24.55
CA LEU A 38 18.25 -5.82 -24.86
C LEU A 38 19.48 -5.84 -23.94
N HIS A 39 19.52 -6.69 -22.91
CA HIS A 39 20.68 -6.76 -22.03
C HIS A 39 21.72 -7.75 -22.59
N PRO A 40 22.98 -7.32 -22.81
CA PRO A 40 24.07 -8.24 -23.14
C PRO A 40 24.21 -9.30 -22.04
N SER A 41 24.37 -10.57 -22.42
CA SER A 41 24.63 -11.68 -21.50
C SER A 41 25.74 -12.56 -22.08
N GLY A 42 26.65 -13.07 -21.23
CA GLY A 42 27.77 -13.93 -21.66
C GLY A 42 29.04 -13.78 -20.83
N GLU A 43 29.81 -12.72 -21.05
CA GLU A 43 31.13 -12.48 -20.46
C GLU A 43 31.08 -11.70 -19.12
N GLU A 44 30.04 -11.89 -18.30
CA GLU A 44 29.81 -11.11 -17.07
C GLU A 44 30.98 -11.18 -16.07
N ASP A 45 31.76 -12.26 -16.10
CA ASP A 45 32.94 -12.45 -15.25
C ASP A 45 34.23 -11.84 -15.85
N ASP A 46 34.27 -11.56 -17.16
CA ASP A 46 35.37 -10.87 -17.84
C ASP A 46 35.07 -9.36 -17.93
N HIS A 47 35.54 -8.65 -16.90
CA HIS A 47 35.25 -7.23 -16.71
C HIS A 47 35.75 -6.36 -17.89
N PRO A 48 36.98 -6.54 -18.42
CA PRO A 48 37.41 -5.86 -19.64
C PRO A 48 36.50 -6.10 -20.86
N ALA A 49 36.08 -7.35 -21.10
CA ALA A 49 35.25 -7.69 -22.25
C ALA A 49 33.85 -7.05 -22.15
N ILE A 50 33.17 -7.21 -21.02
CA ILE A 50 31.80 -6.71 -20.84
C ILE A 50 31.75 -5.17 -20.81
N PHE A 51 32.76 -4.50 -20.25
CA PHE A 51 32.80 -3.02 -20.28
C PHE A 51 33.08 -2.46 -21.67
N THR A 52 33.82 -3.19 -22.52
CA THR A 52 34.01 -2.80 -23.92
C THR A 52 32.70 -2.90 -24.69
N GLU A 53 31.94 -3.97 -24.47
CA GLU A 53 30.61 -4.14 -25.06
C GLU A 53 29.62 -3.06 -24.60
N TYR A 54 29.68 -2.63 -23.34
CA TYR A 54 28.88 -1.49 -22.86
C TYR A 54 29.31 -0.15 -23.47
N ALA A 55 30.61 0.06 -23.70
CA ALA A 55 31.12 1.29 -24.29
C ALA A 55 30.70 1.47 -25.76
N ASP A 56 30.56 0.36 -26.51
CA ASP A 56 30.09 0.36 -27.90
C ASP A 56 28.54 0.32 -28.02
N SER A 57 27.83 0.00 -26.94
CA SER A 57 26.37 -0.14 -26.97
C SER A 57 25.63 1.19 -26.86
N SER A 58 24.99 1.58 -27.97
CA SER A 58 24.10 2.75 -28.02
C SER A 58 22.81 2.61 -27.21
N SER A 59 22.39 1.37 -26.88
CA SER A 59 21.16 1.09 -26.16
C SER A 59 21.34 0.99 -24.65
N TRP A 60 22.59 0.91 -24.15
CA TRP A 60 22.90 0.67 -22.73
C TRP A 60 22.20 1.67 -21.80
N ILE A 61 22.31 2.98 -22.09
CA ILE A 61 21.67 4.04 -21.28
C ILE A 61 20.14 3.86 -21.25
N ALA A 62 19.54 3.55 -22.40
CA ALA A 62 18.10 3.42 -22.53
C ALA A 62 17.57 2.20 -21.75
N VAL A 63 18.27 1.06 -21.81
CA VAL A 63 17.90 -0.16 -21.08
C VAL A 63 17.96 0.08 -19.57
N HIS A 64 19.07 0.65 -19.08
CA HIS A 64 19.26 0.88 -17.65
C HIS A 64 18.30 1.93 -17.09
N LEU A 65 18.02 3.00 -17.85
CA LEU A 65 17.01 3.98 -17.48
C LEU A 65 15.62 3.35 -17.43
N GLY A 66 15.28 2.51 -18.42
CA GLY A 66 14.01 1.80 -18.44
C GLY A 66 13.85 0.83 -17.27
N GLN A 67 14.91 0.08 -16.93
CA GLN A 67 14.94 -0.81 -15.76
C GLN A 67 14.75 -0.02 -14.45
N PHE A 68 15.47 1.11 -14.31
CA PHE A 68 15.32 2.00 -13.17
C PHE A 68 13.88 2.51 -13.02
N ILE A 69 13.26 2.96 -14.11
CA ILE A 69 11.84 3.36 -14.12
C ILE A 69 10.94 2.19 -13.73
N GLY A 70 11.16 0.99 -14.25
CA GLY A 70 10.37 -0.20 -13.90
C GLY A 70 10.46 -0.55 -12.41
N VAL A 71 11.64 -0.38 -11.79
CA VAL A 71 11.81 -0.56 -10.34
C VAL A 71 11.01 0.50 -9.57
N LEU A 72 11.11 1.77 -9.96
CA LEU A 72 10.33 2.85 -9.32
C LEU A 72 8.82 2.64 -9.44
N VAL A 73 8.33 2.17 -10.59
CA VAL A 73 6.92 1.85 -10.82
C VAL A 73 6.48 0.70 -9.89
N THR A 74 7.30 -0.34 -9.77
CA THR A 74 7.03 -1.47 -8.87
C THR A 74 6.95 -1.02 -7.41
N LEU A 75 7.93 -0.23 -6.96
CA LEU A 75 7.97 0.32 -5.61
C LEU A 75 6.80 1.27 -5.33
N SER A 76 6.36 2.03 -6.34
CA SER A 76 5.16 2.86 -6.23
C SER A 76 3.90 2.02 -5.98
N GLY A 77 3.76 0.89 -6.68
CA GLY A 77 2.69 -0.07 -6.43
C GLY A 77 2.72 -0.63 -5.00
N LEU A 78 3.90 -1.01 -4.50
CA LEU A 78 4.08 -1.47 -3.13
C LEU A 78 3.74 -0.39 -2.09
N LEU A 79 4.13 0.87 -2.35
CA LEU A 79 3.80 2.00 -1.49
C LEU A 79 2.29 2.25 -1.44
N VAL A 80 1.60 2.17 -2.57
CA VAL A 80 0.13 2.28 -2.63
C VAL A 80 -0.51 1.14 -1.83
N LEU A 81 -0.06 -0.10 -2.04
CA LEU A 81 -0.54 -1.26 -1.30
C LEU A 81 -0.35 -1.09 0.21
N TYR A 82 0.84 -0.67 0.65
CA TYR A 82 1.15 -0.39 2.04
C TYR A 82 0.18 0.64 2.64
N ARG A 83 -0.12 1.72 1.92
CA ARG A 83 -1.07 2.73 2.41
C ARG A 83 -2.48 2.16 2.55
N VAL A 84 -2.95 1.33 1.62
CA VAL A 84 -4.26 0.68 1.72
C VAL A 84 -4.33 -0.22 2.95
N LEU A 85 -3.33 -1.08 3.14
CA LEU A 85 -3.27 -2.00 4.28
C LEU A 85 -3.18 -1.25 5.61
N ARG A 86 -2.38 -0.18 5.67
CA ARG A 86 -2.23 0.63 6.87
C ARG A 86 -3.52 1.38 7.24
N SER A 87 -4.27 1.86 6.27
CA SER A 87 -5.59 2.47 6.51
C SER A 87 -6.60 1.44 7.02
N ALA A 88 -6.58 0.23 6.45
CA ALA A 88 -7.45 -0.87 6.89
C ALA A 88 -7.15 -1.27 8.35
N ASP A 89 -5.88 -1.43 8.71
CA ASP A 89 -5.43 -1.74 10.07
C ASP A 89 -5.89 -0.67 11.09
N GLN A 90 -5.71 0.60 10.76
CA GLN A 90 -6.18 1.71 11.61
C GLN A 90 -7.71 1.66 11.80
N SER A 91 -8.46 1.40 10.73
CA SER A 91 -9.92 1.29 10.81
C SER A 91 -10.38 0.16 11.72
N TRP A 92 -9.72 -1.01 11.62
CA TRP A 92 -9.98 -2.15 12.49
C TRP A 92 -9.66 -1.82 13.95
N SER A 93 -8.54 -1.13 14.21
CA SER A 93 -8.13 -0.74 15.57
C SER A 93 -9.12 0.21 16.26
N LEU A 94 -9.86 1.02 15.48
CA LEU A 94 -10.88 1.93 16.01
C LEU A 94 -12.19 1.19 16.31
N ASP A 95 -12.62 0.28 15.43
CA ASP A 95 -13.83 -0.52 15.62
C ASP A 95 -13.70 -1.51 16.78
N SER A 96 -12.51 -2.11 16.94
CA SER A 96 -12.21 -3.06 18.00
C SER A 96 -11.97 -2.43 19.38
N ARG A 97 -11.99 -1.09 19.52
CA ARG A 97 -12.01 -0.46 20.85
C ARG A 97 -13.35 -0.79 21.52
N PRO A 98 -13.36 -1.39 22.73
CA PRO A 98 -14.60 -1.58 23.46
C PRO A 98 -15.26 -0.22 23.61
N ARG A 99 -16.50 -0.09 23.13
CA ARG A 99 -17.34 1.10 23.33
C ARG A 99 -17.50 1.30 24.84
N GLN A 100 -16.57 2.04 25.44
CA GLN A 100 -16.65 2.53 26.81
C GLN A 100 -17.72 3.64 26.83
N ARG A 101 -18.97 3.24 26.61
CA ARG A 101 -20.16 4.02 26.97
C ARG A 101 -20.76 3.37 28.20
N TRP A 102 -20.00 3.33 29.28
CA TRP A 102 -20.62 3.22 30.59
C TRP A 102 -21.14 4.60 30.97
N ARG A 103 -22.46 4.80 30.90
CA ARG A 103 -23.12 5.89 31.61
C ARG A 103 -23.64 5.31 32.93
N PRO A 104 -23.21 5.80 34.09
CA PRO A 104 -23.86 5.42 35.34
C PRO A 104 -25.35 5.75 35.25
N PRO A 105 -26.24 4.92 35.82
CA PRO A 105 -27.59 5.36 36.09
C PRO A 105 -27.53 6.55 37.05
N GLN A 106 -28.09 7.70 36.62
CA GLN A 106 -28.47 8.78 37.51
C GLN A 106 -29.73 8.34 38.27
N SER A 107 -29.61 7.28 39.07
CA SER A 107 -30.69 6.83 39.96
C SER A 107 -30.43 7.34 41.36
N GLY A 108 -31.19 8.36 41.74
CA GLY A 108 -31.70 8.49 43.10
C GLY A 108 -30.74 9.04 44.13
N LEU A 109 -30.60 10.37 44.17
CA LEU A 109 -30.51 11.08 45.46
C LEU A 109 -31.86 10.92 46.19
N PHE A 110 -32.10 9.73 46.74
CA PHE A 110 -33.20 9.42 47.65
C PHE A 110 -32.60 8.84 48.92
N CYS A 111 -31.90 9.68 49.67
CA CYS A 111 -31.53 9.47 51.08
C CYS A 111 -31.28 10.86 51.71
N ARG A 112 -32.36 11.62 51.90
CA ARG A 112 -32.42 12.75 52.83
C ARG A 112 -33.74 12.61 53.60
N GLY A 113 -33.65 12.54 54.93
CA GLY A 113 -34.79 12.74 55.83
C GLY A 113 -35.33 11.47 56.49
N TRP A 114 -34.58 10.94 57.46
CA TRP A 114 -35.15 10.25 58.61
C TRP A 114 -34.61 10.93 59.86
N THR A 115 -35.20 12.07 60.20
CA THR A 115 -35.09 12.72 61.51
C THR A 115 -36.47 13.26 61.86
N GLU A 116 -37.32 12.38 62.38
CA GLU A 116 -38.45 12.75 63.24
C GLU A 116 -39.00 11.45 63.82
N TRP A 117 -38.50 11.07 65.00
CA TRP A 117 -39.23 10.50 66.15
C TRP A 117 -38.28 10.64 67.36
N ASP A 118 -38.75 11.42 68.35
CA ASP A 118 -38.21 11.77 69.67
C ASP A 118 -37.12 12.87 69.78
#